data_AF-A0A9R1DDV3-F1
#
_entry.id   AF-A0A9R1DDV3-F1
#
_cell.length_a   1.000
_cell.length_b   1.000
_cell.length_c   1.000
_cell.angle_alpha   90.00
_cell.angle_beta   90.00
_cell.angle_gamma   90.00
#
_symmetry.space_group_name_H-M   'P 1'
#
loop_
_entity.id
_entity.type
_entity.pdbx_description
1 polymer ?
#
loop_
_entity_poly.entity_id
_entity_poly.type
_entity_poly.pdbx_seq_one_letter_code
_entity_poly.pdbx_strand_id
1 'polypeptide(L)'
;KSIKDFQALLHQGYSGKPSATSSAPLPLPLATPARPCVRPDDHAKAAKPKMLIFIRKQNRVILNLPHVVTACRRAGFAPHVMNLRRQTPMPVIHAALASADALVAVHGAAVTHFLFMRPGTVLLQIVPVGLDWAAESFYGKPAQQLGLEYLEYRVAPEESSLAAEYGLNSTVVQDPSVISSQGWWEMKKVYMDRQNVTVSIKRFGELLRAAKLHLKKNATACGGKAAGASHAAVR
;
A
#
# COMPACT_ATOMS: atom_id res chain seq x y z
N LYS A 1 -7.41 23.49 -1.67
CA LYS A 1 -7.69 22.12 -2.17
C LYS A 1 -6.80 21.15 -1.41
N SER A 2 -7.37 20.16 -0.74
CA SER A 2 -6.68 19.17 0.09
C SER A 2 -6.46 17.84 -0.65
N ILE A 3 -5.60 16.95 -0.11
CA ILE A 3 -5.42 15.59 -0.63
C ILE A 3 -6.73 14.78 -0.60
N LYS A 4 -7.62 15.09 0.36
CA LYS A 4 -8.95 14.45 0.47
C LYS A 4 -9.88 14.88 -0.67
N ASP A 5 -9.82 16.16 -1.07
CA ASP A 5 -10.60 16.68 -2.20
C ASP A 5 -10.19 15.97 -3.50
N PHE A 6 -8.88 15.73 -3.66
CA PHE A 6 -8.35 15.00 -4.82
C PHE A 6 -8.80 13.53 -4.81
N GLN A 7 -8.77 12.86 -3.66
CA GLN A 7 -9.27 11.50 -3.53
C GLN A 7 -10.77 11.40 -3.86
N ALA A 8 -11.59 12.36 -3.41
CA ALA A 8 -13.02 12.39 -3.73
C ALA A 8 -13.25 12.50 -5.25
N LEU A 9 -12.49 13.37 -5.93
CA LEU A 9 -12.52 13.50 -7.39
C LEU A 9 -12.15 12.19 -8.09
N LEU A 10 -11.10 11.51 -7.61
CA LEU A 10 -10.67 10.21 -8.13
C LEU A 10 -11.76 9.16 -7.97
N HIS A 11 -12.38 9.07 -6.79
CA HIS A 11 -13.49 8.16 -6.56
C HIS A 11 -14.66 8.47 -7.49
N GLN A 12 -15.06 9.73 -7.64
CA GLN A 12 -16.14 10.10 -8.56
C GLN A 12 -15.84 9.67 -10.01
N GLY A 13 -14.61 9.92 -10.49
CA GLY A 13 -14.22 9.61 -11.86
C GLY A 13 -14.16 8.12 -12.18
N TYR A 14 -13.85 7.27 -11.20
CA TYR A 14 -13.65 5.83 -11.42
C TYR A 14 -14.74 4.91 -10.83
N SER A 15 -15.70 5.45 -10.07
CA SER A 15 -16.79 4.65 -9.48
C SER A 15 -18.02 4.45 -10.40
N GLY A 16 -18.03 5.03 -11.61
CA GLY A 16 -19.21 5.05 -12.49
C GLY A 16 -19.27 3.94 -13.54
N LYS A 17 -20.43 3.27 -13.64
CA LYS A 17 -20.88 2.53 -14.85
C LYS A 17 -20.98 3.48 -16.04
N PRO A 18 -20.84 3.00 -17.30
CA PRO A 18 -20.93 3.87 -18.47
C PRO A 18 -22.40 4.29 -18.72
N SER A 19 -22.69 5.59 -18.76
CA SER A 19 -23.61 6.21 -19.73
C SER A 19 -23.79 7.71 -19.52
N ALA A 20 -23.80 8.43 -20.65
CA ALA A 20 -24.51 9.67 -20.99
C ALA A 20 -24.35 10.94 -20.12
N THR A 21 -23.81 11.97 -20.79
CA THR A 21 -24.16 13.40 -20.69
C THR A 21 -25.09 13.84 -19.55
N SER A 22 -24.58 14.70 -18.66
CA SER A 22 -25.26 15.94 -18.25
C SER A 22 -24.43 16.71 -17.21
N SER A 23 -24.33 18.03 -17.42
CA SER A 23 -23.82 19.03 -16.48
C SER A 23 -24.81 19.23 -15.32
N ALA A 24 -24.38 19.00 -14.08
CA ALA A 24 -25.08 19.46 -12.88
C ALA A 24 -24.09 19.67 -11.71
N PRO A 25 -24.42 20.53 -10.72
CA PRO A 25 -23.46 21.16 -9.81
C PRO A 25 -22.88 20.19 -8.78
N LEU A 26 -21.69 20.55 -8.26
CA LEU A 26 -20.95 19.84 -7.21
C LEU A 26 -21.86 19.45 -6.02
N PRO A 27 -22.05 18.16 -5.74
CA PRO A 27 -22.67 17.75 -4.48
C PRO A 27 -21.66 17.90 -3.33
N LEU A 28 -22.18 18.28 -2.16
CA LEU A 28 -21.53 18.19 -0.85
C LEU A 28 -20.83 16.83 -0.67
N PRO A 29 -19.75 16.73 0.12
CA PRO A 29 -18.92 15.54 0.16
C PRO A 29 -19.74 14.33 0.62
N LEU A 30 -20.10 13.47 -0.35
CA LEU A 30 -20.68 12.17 -0.06
C LEU A 30 -19.65 11.42 0.78
N ALA A 31 -20.05 11.05 1.99
CA ALA A 31 -19.32 10.13 2.82
C ALA A 31 -18.92 8.92 1.97
N THR A 32 -17.62 8.63 1.91
CA THR A 32 -17.12 7.38 1.34
C THR A 32 -17.93 6.23 1.93
N PRO A 33 -18.35 5.21 1.15
CA PRO A 33 -19.02 4.06 1.71
C PRO A 33 -18.02 3.32 2.59
N ALA A 34 -17.98 3.72 3.87
CA ALA A 34 -17.38 2.95 4.91
C ALA A 34 -18.14 1.63 4.94
N ARG A 35 -17.39 0.53 4.96
CA ARG A 35 -17.96 -0.78 5.27
C ARG A 35 -18.79 -0.64 6.56
N PRO A 36 -20.00 -1.22 6.66
CA PRO A 36 -20.75 -1.17 7.91
C PRO A 36 -19.84 -1.61 9.05
N CYS A 37 -19.75 -0.78 10.09
CA CYS A 37 -18.94 -1.05 11.27
C CYS A 37 -19.37 -2.41 11.82
N VAL A 38 -18.42 -3.35 11.91
CA VAL A 38 -18.71 -4.68 12.49
C VAL A 38 -18.98 -4.45 13.98
N ARG A 39 -20.15 -4.89 14.46
CA ARG A 39 -20.52 -4.77 15.88
C ARG A 39 -19.61 -5.69 16.71
N PRO A 40 -19.34 -5.35 17.98
CA PRO A 40 -18.50 -6.18 18.86
C PRO A 40 -18.97 -7.64 18.96
N ASP A 41 -20.27 -7.93 18.77
CA ASP A 41 -20.80 -9.28 18.97
C ASP A 41 -20.66 -10.22 17.75
N ASP A 42 -20.21 -9.72 16.58
CA ASP A 42 -20.06 -10.50 15.33
C ASP A 42 -18.68 -11.20 15.22
N HIS A 43 -17.99 -11.44 16.34
CA HIS A 43 -16.66 -12.05 16.38
C HIS A 43 -16.58 -13.47 15.78
N ALA A 44 -17.72 -14.12 15.51
CA ALA A 44 -17.78 -15.47 14.96
C ALA A 44 -17.48 -15.59 13.46
N LYS A 45 -17.37 -14.49 12.67
CA LYS A 45 -17.01 -14.58 11.24
C LYS A 45 -16.46 -13.30 10.60
N ALA A 46 -15.65 -12.52 11.32
CA ALA A 46 -15.00 -11.34 10.74
C ALA A 46 -14.16 -11.76 9.50
N ALA A 47 -14.56 -11.30 8.32
CA ALA A 47 -13.88 -11.64 7.06
C ALA A 47 -12.40 -11.24 7.13
N LYS A 48 -11.51 -12.12 6.65
CA LYS A 48 -10.05 -11.85 6.61
C LYS A 48 -9.77 -10.53 5.88
N PRO A 49 -8.91 -9.64 6.40
CA PRO A 49 -8.58 -8.39 5.73
C PRO A 49 -8.00 -8.64 4.35
N LYS A 50 -8.49 -7.92 3.35
CA LYS A 50 -8.06 -8.05 1.95
C LYS A 50 -6.72 -7.35 1.77
N MET A 51 -5.73 -8.09 1.27
CA MET A 51 -4.40 -7.55 1.00
C MET A 51 -4.11 -7.65 -0.49
N LEU A 52 -3.86 -6.52 -1.15
CA LEU A 52 -3.34 -6.51 -2.51
C LEU A 52 -1.83 -6.61 -2.48
N ILE A 53 -1.25 -7.36 -3.40
CA ILE A 53 0.20 -7.44 -3.61
C ILE A 53 0.49 -7.05 -5.06
N PHE A 54 1.04 -5.86 -5.26
CA PHE A 54 1.49 -5.42 -6.58
C PHE A 54 2.86 -5.98 -6.88
N ILE A 55 2.95 -6.78 -7.94
CA ILE A 55 4.18 -7.42 -8.37
C ILE A 55 4.77 -6.74 -9.58
N ARG A 56 6.08 -6.93 -9.74
CA ARG A 56 6.87 -6.48 -10.88
C ARG A 56 7.44 -7.70 -11.59
N LYS A 57 7.64 -7.62 -12.91
CA LYS A 57 8.19 -8.72 -13.72
C LYS A 57 9.57 -8.47 -14.33
N GLN A 58 10.03 -7.22 -14.36
CA GLN A 58 11.25 -6.83 -15.07
C GLN A 58 12.39 -6.45 -14.12
N ASN A 59 12.11 -5.52 -13.20
CA ASN A 59 13.05 -5.08 -12.17
C ASN A 59 12.33 -4.94 -10.84
N ARG A 60 13.08 -4.99 -9.75
CA ARG A 60 12.58 -5.00 -8.37
C ARG A 60 11.54 -6.10 -8.15
N VAL A 61 11.80 -7.24 -8.78
CA VAL A 61 10.98 -8.45 -8.67
C VAL A 61 11.19 -9.05 -7.28
N ILE A 62 10.09 -9.47 -6.65
CA ILE A 62 10.14 -10.27 -5.43
C ILE A 62 10.45 -11.72 -5.83
N LEU A 63 11.69 -12.15 -5.62
CA LEU A 63 12.20 -13.44 -6.10
C LEU A 63 11.54 -14.62 -5.36
N ASN A 64 11.19 -14.44 -4.09
CA ASN A 64 10.55 -15.45 -3.26
C ASN A 64 9.05 -15.16 -3.00
N LEU A 65 8.34 -14.64 -4.00
CA LEU A 65 6.92 -14.27 -3.90
C LEU A 65 6.02 -15.36 -3.29
N PRO A 66 6.14 -16.66 -3.62
CA PRO A 66 5.31 -17.70 -3.00
C PRO A 66 5.41 -17.73 -1.46
N HIS A 67 6.61 -17.49 -0.92
CA HIS A 67 6.83 -17.43 0.53
C HIS A 67 6.22 -16.17 1.14
N VAL A 68 6.32 -15.02 0.46
CA VAL A 68 5.66 -13.76 0.88
C VAL A 68 4.14 -13.93 0.94
N VAL A 69 3.53 -14.49 -0.11
CA VAL A 69 2.08 -14.74 -0.15
C VAL A 69 1.67 -15.71 0.97
N THR A 70 2.46 -16.75 1.21
CA THR A 70 2.22 -17.70 2.31
C THR A 70 2.30 -17.03 3.67
N ALA A 71 3.28 -16.14 3.88
CA ALA A 71 3.40 -15.35 5.09
C ALA A 71 2.16 -14.46 5.32
N CYS A 72 1.66 -13.79 4.28
CA CYS A 72 0.43 -13.00 4.36
C CYS A 72 -0.78 -13.87 4.76
N ARG A 73 -0.93 -15.07 4.17
CA ARG A 73 -2.01 -16.01 4.52
C ARG A 73 -1.89 -16.48 5.97
N ARG A 74 -0.69 -16.85 6.43
CA ARG A 74 -0.43 -17.29 7.81
C ARG A 74 -0.65 -16.18 8.83
N ALA A 75 -0.32 -14.93 8.47
CA ALA A 75 -0.68 -13.76 9.26
C ALA A 75 -2.21 -13.52 9.28
N GLY A 76 -2.98 -14.21 8.42
CA GLY A 76 -4.43 -14.20 8.37
C GLY A 76 -5.03 -13.09 7.51
N PHE A 77 -4.29 -12.60 6.52
CA PHE A 77 -4.83 -11.79 5.43
C PHE A 77 -5.41 -12.70 4.33
N ALA A 78 -6.24 -12.12 3.46
CA ALA A 78 -6.63 -12.69 2.19
C ALA A 78 -5.83 -11.99 1.07
N PRO A 79 -4.64 -12.50 0.69
CA PRO A 79 -3.80 -11.86 -0.31
C PRO A 79 -4.33 -12.10 -1.73
N HIS A 80 -4.31 -11.06 -2.56
CA HIS A 80 -4.56 -11.12 -3.98
C HIS A 80 -3.40 -10.46 -4.73
N VAL A 81 -2.76 -11.23 -5.61
CA VAL A 81 -1.57 -10.80 -6.35
C VAL A 81 -2.00 -10.17 -7.67
N MET A 82 -1.49 -8.98 -7.96
CA MET A 82 -1.83 -8.23 -9.16
C MET A 82 -0.56 -7.76 -9.88
N ASN A 83 -0.46 -8.07 -11.16
CA ASN A 83 0.60 -7.54 -12.03
C ASN A 83 0.04 -6.39 -12.86
N LEU A 84 0.33 -5.16 -12.44
CA LEU A 84 -0.09 -3.96 -13.16
C LEU A 84 0.70 -3.81 -14.45
N ARG A 85 0.00 -3.76 -15.59
CA ARG A 85 0.58 -3.47 -16.90
C ARG A 85 0.15 -2.07 -17.32
N ARG A 86 0.86 -1.49 -18.30
CA ARG A 86 0.49 -0.17 -18.86
C ARG A 86 -0.96 -0.13 -19.37
N GLN A 87 -1.44 -1.25 -19.90
CA GLN A 87 -2.82 -1.39 -20.39
C GLN A 87 -3.85 -1.82 -19.33
N THR A 88 -3.47 -1.99 -18.06
CA THR A 88 -4.44 -2.37 -17.02
C THR A 88 -5.43 -1.21 -16.84
N PRO A 89 -6.75 -1.42 -17.03
CA PRO A 89 -7.71 -0.32 -16.96
C PRO A 89 -7.77 0.29 -15.55
N MET A 90 -7.75 1.62 -15.48
CA MET A 90 -7.82 2.36 -14.21
C MET A 90 -9.03 1.99 -13.32
N PRO A 91 -10.25 1.78 -13.85
CA PRO A 91 -11.38 1.33 -13.03
C PRO A 91 -11.16 -0.01 -12.34
N VAL A 92 -10.39 -0.93 -12.94
CA VAL A 92 -10.06 -2.23 -12.33
C VAL A 92 -9.11 -2.03 -11.14
N ILE A 93 -8.12 -1.15 -11.30
CA ILE A 93 -7.15 -0.80 -10.25
C ILE A 93 -7.87 -0.11 -9.08
N HIS A 94 -8.74 0.85 -9.40
CA HIS A 94 -9.57 1.56 -8.42
C HIS A 94 -10.48 0.60 -7.63
N ALA A 95 -11.26 -0.25 -8.31
CA ALA A 95 -12.17 -1.19 -7.65
C ALA A 95 -11.42 -2.16 -6.70
N ALA A 96 -10.24 -2.62 -7.11
CA ALA A 96 -9.41 -3.48 -6.27
C ALA A 96 -8.96 -2.73 -5.00
N LEU A 97 -8.36 -1.54 -5.14
CA LEU A 97 -7.78 -0.78 -4.04
C LEU A 97 -8.82 -0.14 -3.12
N ALA A 98 -9.93 0.36 -3.67
CA ALA A 98 -11.03 0.92 -2.89
C ALA A 98 -11.63 -0.12 -1.92
N SER A 99 -11.53 -1.40 -2.25
CA SER A 99 -11.99 -2.51 -1.39
C SER A 99 -10.90 -3.18 -0.56
N ALA A 100 -9.63 -2.81 -0.74
CA ALA A 100 -8.50 -3.39 -0.01
C ALA A 100 -8.39 -2.81 1.42
N ASP A 101 -7.80 -3.60 2.32
CA ASP A 101 -7.45 -3.19 3.68
C ASP A 101 -5.93 -3.00 3.85
N ALA A 102 -5.14 -3.61 2.97
CA ALA A 102 -3.70 -3.38 2.88
C ALA A 102 -3.21 -3.49 1.43
N LEU A 103 -2.18 -2.71 1.10
CA LEU A 103 -1.41 -2.84 -0.14
C LEU A 103 0.05 -3.14 0.21
N VAL A 104 0.59 -4.20 -0.40
CA VAL A 104 2.02 -4.50 -0.43
C VAL A 104 2.54 -4.21 -1.82
N ALA A 105 3.57 -3.39 -1.94
CA ALA A 105 4.17 -3.09 -3.23
C ALA A 105 5.65 -2.77 -3.10
N VAL A 106 6.46 -3.20 -4.07
CA VAL A 106 7.85 -2.75 -4.18
C VAL A 106 7.91 -1.35 -4.76
N HIS A 107 8.79 -0.51 -4.22
CA HIS A 107 8.98 0.88 -4.66
C HIS A 107 8.97 1.02 -6.19
N GLY A 108 8.14 1.95 -6.68
CA GLY A 108 8.04 2.31 -8.09
C GLY A 108 6.68 2.92 -8.42
N ALA A 109 6.51 3.34 -9.67
CA ALA A 109 5.33 4.11 -10.11
C ALA A 109 3.97 3.50 -9.71
N ALA A 110 3.84 2.17 -9.72
CA ALA A 110 2.63 1.46 -9.31
C ALA A 110 2.16 1.75 -7.87
N VAL A 111 3.07 2.17 -6.99
CA VAL A 111 2.74 2.49 -5.59
C VAL A 111 1.81 3.69 -5.52
N THR A 112 1.88 4.66 -6.44
CA THR A 112 1.04 5.88 -6.44
C THR A 112 -0.46 5.59 -6.42
N HIS A 113 -0.89 4.40 -6.88
CA HIS A 113 -2.28 4.00 -6.80
C HIS A 113 -2.81 3.85 -5.36
N PHE A 114 -1.95 3.92 -4.33
CA PHE A 114 -2.39 4.04 -2.93
C PHE A 114 -3.43 5.16 -2.73
N LEU A 115 -3.47 6.18 -3.60
CA LEU A 115 -4.47 7.24 -3.61
C LEU A 115 -5.93 6.74 -3.73
N PHE A 116 -6.14 5.52 -4.23
CA PHE A 116 -7.46 4.88 -4.28
C PHE A 116 -7.82 4.10 -3.00
N MET A 117 -6.89 4.00 -2.04
CA MET A 117 -7.12 3.28 -0.80
C MET A 117 -7.89 4.14 0.21
N ARG A 118 -8.71 3.49 1.03
CA ARG A 118 -9.50 4.17 2.05
C ARG A 118 -8.59 4.62 3.22
N PRO A 119 -8.84 5.80 3.82
CA PRO A 119 -8.19 6.16 5.10
C PRO A 119 -8.37 5.06 6.15
N GLY A 120 -7.38 4.89 7.02
CA GLY A 120 -7.33 3.85 8.04
C GLY A 120 -6.93 2.45 7.53
N THR A 121 -6.48 2.36 6.27
CA THR A 121 -5.88 1.15 5.68
C THR A 121 -4.35 1.25 5.63
N VAL A 122 -3.67 0.16 5.26
CA VAL A 122 -2.22 0.05 5.38
C VAL A 122 -1.53 0.06 4.01
N LEU A 123 -0.54 0.93 3.82
CA LEU A 123 0.44 0.83 2.74
C LEU A 123 1.75 0.26 3.30
N LEU A 124 2.08 -0.97 2.91
CA LEU A 124 3.37 -1.61 3.21
C LEU A 124 4.25 -1.56 1.97
N GLN A 125 5.24 -0.67 1.98
CA GLN A 125 6.18 -0.52 0.88
C GLN A 125 7.43 -1.35 1.10
N ILE A 126 7.80 -2.18 0.14
CA ILE A 126 9.14 -2.79 0.07
C ILE A 126 10.06 -1.77 -0.58
N VAL A 127 11.06 -1.32 0.17
CA VAL A 127 12.02 -0.27 -0.20
C VAL A 127 13.36 -0.94 -0.54
N PRO A 128 13.71 -1.06 -1.84
CA PRO A 128 15.01 -1.56 -2.26
C PRO A 128 16.16 -0.68 -1.75
N VAL A 129 17.36 -1.25 -1.68
CA VAL A 129 18.59 -0.54 -1.30
C VAL A 129 18.74 0.75 -2.11
N GLY A 130 19.07 1.85 -1.43
CA GLY A 130 19.33 3.16 -2.04
C GLY A 130 18.10 4.00 -2.36
N LEU A 131 16.89 3.57 -1.95
CA LEU A 131 15.64 4.27 -2.25
C LEU A 131 14.90 4.83 -1.03
N ASP A 132 15.53 4.87 0.15
CA ASP A 132 14.91 5.28 1.42
C ASP A 132 14.29 6.68 1.36
N TRP A 133 15.09 7.68 0.97
CA TRP A 133 14.61 9.07 0.86
C TRP A 133 13.47 9.21 -0.16
N ALA A 134 13.58 8.49 -1.28
CA ALA A 134 12.57 8.51 -2.33
C ALA A 134 11.27 7.83 -1.87
N ALA A 135 11.35 6.74 -1.10
CA ALA A 135 10.19 6.05 -0.57
C ALA A 135 9.40 6.96 0.39
N GLU A 136 10.09 7.55 1.36
CA GLU A 136 9.51 8.47 2.34
C GLU A 136 8.89 9.70 1.67
N SER A 137 9.63 10.33 0.75
CA SER A 137 9.19 11.59 0.11
C SER A 137 8.06 11.39 -0.89
N PHE A 138 8.08 10.32 -1.69
CA PHE A 138 7.08 10.09 -2.73
C PHE A 138 5.83 9.37 -2.24
N TYR A 139 5.94 8.54 -1.19
CA TYR A 139 4.86 7.67 -0.77
C TYR A 139 4.58 7.76 0.72
N GLY A 140 5.61 7.78 1.58
CA GLY A 140 5.45 7.81 3.03
C GLY A 140 4.63 8.99 3.53
N LYS A 141 5.15 10.21 3.34
CA LYS A 141 4.43 11.44 3.77
C LYS A 141 3.07 11.60 3.09
N PRO A 142 2.93 11.39 1.76
CA PRO A 142 1.62 11.46 1.11
C PRO A 142 0.60 10.43 1.62
N ALA A 143 1.02 9.19 1.90
CA ALA A 143 0.14 8.15 2.44
C ALA A 143 -0.35 8.49 3.85
N GLN A 144 0.54 9.01 4.70
CA GLN A 144 0.17 9.48 6.03
C GLN A 144 -0.82 10.66 5.97
N GLN A 145 -0.61 11.62 5.06
CA GLN A 145 -1.55 12.73 4.83
C GLN A 145 -2.93 12.26 4.34
N LEU A 146 -2.97 11.15 3.58
CA LEU A 146 -4.20 10.47 3.18
C LEU A 146 -4.84 9.67 4.33
N GLY A 147 -4.18 9.60 5.50
CA GLY A 147 -4.66 8.86 6.67
C GLY A 147 -4.41 7.36 6.58
N LEU A 148 -3.44 6.92 5.78
CA LEU A 148 -2.98 5.52 5.74
C LEU A 148 -1.91 5.29 6.81
N GLU A 149 -1.85 4.06 7.33
CA GLU A 149 -0.65 3.58 8.02
C GLU A 149 0.41 3.25 6.97
N TYR A 150 1.54 3.94 7.03
CA TYR A 150 2.68 3.65 6.15
C TYR A 150 3.71 2.80 6.88
N LEU A 151 4.02 1.62 6.33
CA LEU A 151 5.00 0.67 6.85
C LEU A 151 6.10 0.42 5.81
N GLU A 152 7.35 0.51 6.23
CA GLU A 152 8.50 0.26 5.36
C GLU A 152 9.13 -1.11 5.63
N TYR A 153 9.23 -1.92 4.58
CA TYR A 153 10.16 -3.04 4.54
C TYR A 153 11.43 -2.59 3.84
N ARG A 154 12.41 -2.10 4.61
CA ARG A 154 13.73 -1.74 4.08
C ARG A 154 14.52 -3.01 3.78
N VAL A 155 14.82 -3.22 2.51
CA VAL A 155 15.58 -4.36 2.02
C VAL A 155 17.00 -4.26 2.57
N ALA A 156 17.44 -5.30 3.27
CA ALA A 156 18.81 -5.41 3.74
C ALA A 156 19.77 -5.72 2.58
N PRO A 157 21.05 -5.35 2.68
CA PRO A 157 22.08 -5.71 1.72
C PRO A 157 22.01 -7.15 1.19
N GLU A 158 21.89 -8.13 2.08
CA GLU A 158 21.89 -9.57 1.76
C GLU A 158 20.61 -10.03 1.03
N GLU A 159 19.55 -9.24 1.13
CA GLU A 159 18.26 -9.50 0.48
C GLU A 159 18.19 -8.95 -0.94
N SER A 160 19.16 -8.12 -1.31
CA SER A 160 19.25 -7.52 -2.62
C SER A 160 20.02 -8.41 -3.58
N SER A 161 19.57 -8.51 -4.84
CA SER A 161 20.37 -9.15 -5.89
C SER A 161 21.68 -8.41 -6.17
N LEU A 162 21.81 -7.15 -5.75
CA LEU A 162 23.06 -6.38 -5.88
C LEU A 162 24.21 -7.00 -5.08
N ALA A 163 23.93 -7.69 -3.97
CA ALA A 163 24.97 -8.40 -3.22
C ALA A 163 25.61 -9.52 -4.04
N ALA A 164 24.85 -10.19 -4.91
CA ALA A 164 25.40 -11.19 -5.83
C ALA A 164 26.12 -10.56 -7.03
N GLU A 165 25.66 -9.41 -7.51
CA GLU A 165 26.25 -8.72 -8.68
C GLU A 165 27.56 -7.99 -8.34
N TYR A 166 27.59 -7.26 -7.22
CA TYR A 166 28.71 -6.39 -6.83
C TYR A 166 29.52 -6.93 -5.64
N GLY A 167 29.00 -7.93 -4.93
CA GLY A 167 29.54 -8.41 -3.66
C GLY A 167 28.92 -7.67 -2.46
N LEU A 168 28.67 -8.41 -1.38
CA LEU A 168 27.99 -7.90 -0.18
C LEU A 168 28.72 -6.72 0.46
N ASN A 169 30.06 -6.71 0.45
CA ASN A 169 30.88 -5.67 1.06
C ASN A 169 31.21 -4.51 0.10
N SER A 170 30.65 -4.52 -1.11
CA SER A 170 30.88 -3.43 -2.07
C SER A 170 30.21 -2.14 -1.61
N THR A 171 30.82 -0.99 -1.95
CA THR A 171 30.25 0.33 -1.66
C THR A 171 28.86 0.50 -2.28
N VAL A 172 28.60 -0.10 -3.43
CA VAL A 172 27.27 -0.09 -4.09
C VAL A 172 26.18 -0.67 -3.19
N VAL A 173 26.51 -1.68 -2.38
CA VAL A 173 25.54 -2.36 -1.53
C VAL A 173 25.51 -1.76 -0.12
N GLN A 174 26.68 -1.45 0.45
CA GLN A 174 26.82 -0.99 1.83
C GLN A 174 26.61 0.51 2.01
N ASP A 175 26.99 1.31 1.01
CA ASP A 175 26.83 2.77 1.05
C ASP A 175 26.20 3.30 -0.23
N PRO A 176 24.87 3.18 -0.37
CA PRO A 176 24.16 3.62 -1.56
C PRO A 176 24.27 5.11 -1.84
N SER A 177 24.69 5.91 -0.85
CA SER A 177 24.84 7.36 -0.98
C SER A 177 25.93 7.74 -1.98
N VAL A 178 27.00 6.94 -2.09
CA VAL A 178 28.13 7.18 -3.01
C VAL A 178 27.70 7.11 -4.47
N ILE A 179 26.77 6.22 -4.81
CA ILE A 179 26.21 6.15 -6.17
C ILE A 179 25.12 7.23 -6.33
N SER A 180 24.34 7.49 -5.28
CA SER A 180 23.26 8.47 -5.33
C SER A 180 23.78 9.90 -5.50
N SER A 181 24.95 10.23 -4.95
CA SER A 181 25.61 11.53 -5.10
C SER A 181 26.15 11.79 -6.50
N GLN A 182 26.31 10.76 -7.32
CA GLN A 182 26.72 10.88 -8.73
C GLN A 182 25.56 11.32 -9.65
N GLY A 183 24.36 11.41 -9.10
CA GLY A 183 23.18 11.94 -9.77
C GLY A 183 22.09 10.91 -10.01
N TRP A 184 20.92 11.42 -10.41
CA TRP A 184 19.69 10.63 -10.58
C TRP A 184 19.86 9.44 -11.52
N TRP A 185 20.61 9.59 -12.61
CA TRP A 185 20.71 8.56 -13.63
C TRP A 185 21.49 7.32 -13.16
N GLU A 186 22.60 7.52 -12.44
CA GLU A 186 23.38 6.40 -11.87
C GLU A 186 22.61 5.71 -10.74
N MET A 187 21.98 6.48 -9.86
CA MET A 187 21.08 5.94 -8.82
C MET A 187 19.98 5.08 -9.43
N LYS A 188 19.29 5.59 -10.47
CA LYS A 188 18.23 4.86 -11.17
C LYS A 188 18.76 3.58 -11.80
N LYS A 189 19.87 3.67 -12.54
CA LYS A 189 20.48 2.55 -13.26
C LYS A 189 20.84 1.40 -12.32
N VAL A 190 21.38 1.71 -11.14
CA VAL A 190 21.79 0.68 -10.17
C VAL A 190 20.59 0.22 -9.34
N TYR A 191 19.96 1.11 -8.58
CA TYR A 191 19.01 0.72 -7.55
C TYR A 191 17.58 0.51 -8.04
N MET A 192 17.18 1.16 -9.14
CA MET A 192 15.82 1.02 -9.69
C MET A 192 15.72 -0.01 -10.81
N ASP A 193 16.76 -0.13 -11.65
CA ASP A 193 16.70 -0.94 -12.87
C ASP A 193 17.34 -2.34 -12.72
N ARG A 194 18.36 -2.51 -11.87
CA ARG A 194 19.16 -3.76 -11.78
C ARG A 194 18.96 -4.58 -10.50
N GLN A 195 18.16 -4.07 -9.58
CA GLN A 195 17.94 -4.72 -8.30
C GLN A 195 16.66 -5.56 -8.29
N ASN A 196 16.73 -6.77 -7.77
CA ASN A 196 15.62 -7.63 -7.35
C ASN A 196 15.76 -7.95 -5.86
N VAL A 197 14.69 -8.51 -5.26
CA VAL A 197 14.58 -8.60 -3.80
C VAL A 197 14.16 -10.00 -3.35
N THR A 198 14.86 -10.55 -2.37
CA THR A 198 14.48 -11.75 -1.61
C THR A 198 14.05 -11.34 -0.21
N VAL A 199 12.74 -11.32 0.05
CA VAL A 199 12.19 -10.81 1.31
C VAL A 199 12.42 -11.80 2.46
N SER A 200 13.04 -11.38 3.56
CA SER A 200 13.07 -12.13 4.82
C SER A 200 11.67 -12.26 5.41
N ILE A 201 11.17 -13.49 5.42
CA ILE A 201 9.83 -13.82 5.94
C ILE A 201 9.70 -13.50 7.43
N LYS A 202 10.78 -13.62 8.20
CA LYS A 202 10.80 -13.28 9.63
C LYS A 202 10.50 -11.80 9.83
N ARG A 203 11.31 -10.92 9.23
CA ARG A 203 11.19 -9.46 9.33
C ARG A 203 9.88 -8.97 8.72
N PHE A 204 9.50 -9.52 7.57
CA PHE A 204 8.24 -9.17 6.91
C PHE A 204 7.03 -9.56 7.76
N GLY A 205 7.11 -10.69 8.47
CA GLY A 205 6.09 -11.12 9.44
C GLY A 205 5.85 -10.13 10.57
N GLU A 206 6.85 -9.35 10.97
CA GLU A 206 6.70 -8.32 12.01
C GLU A 206 5.84 -7.15 11.51
N LEU A 207 6.08 -6.71 10.27
CA LEU A 207 5.25 -5.69 9.63
C LEU A 207 3.82 -6.17 9.37
N LEU A 208 3.64 -7.43 8.99
CA LEU A 208 2.30 -8.01 8.86
C LEU A 208 1.52 -8.00 10.18
N ARG A 209 2.20 -8.22 11.32
CA ARG A 209 1.60 -8.10 12.66
C ARG A 209 1.23 -6.65 12.97
N ALA A 210 2.12 -5.70 12.69
CA ALA A 210 1.86 -4.27 12.88
C ALA A 210 0.65 -3.81 12.05
N ALA A 211 0.61 -4.17 10.77
CA ALA A 211 -0.50 -3.89 9.86
C ALA A 211 -1.83 -4.43 10.42
N LYS A 212 -1.86 -5.68 10.90
CA LYS A 212 -3.07 -6.25 11.51
C LYS A 212 -3.50 -5.53 12.78
N LEU A 213 -2.56 -5.15 13.63
CA LEU A 213 -2.87 -4.43 14.86
C LEU A 213 -3.49 -3.07 14.54
N HIS A 214 -2.94 -2.33 13.56
CA HIS A 214 -3.51 -1.08 13.08
C HIS A 214 -4.94 -1.26 12.57
N LEU A 215 -5.18 -2.24 11.69
CA LEU A 215 -6.51 -2.52 11.14
C LEU A 215 -7.54 -2.88 12.22
N LYS A 216 -7.13 -3.64 13.26
CA LYS A 216 -8.00 -3.95 14.41
C LYS A 216 -8.36 -2.70 15.21
N LYS A 217 -7.38 -1.85 15.52
CA LYS A 217 -7.59 -0.61 16.27
C LYS A 217 -8.54 0.34 15.55
N ASN A 218 -8.41 0.47 14.23
CA ASN A 218 -9.31 1.31 13.44
C ASN A 218 -10.73 0.76 13.38
N ALA A 219 -10.89 -0.57 13.26
CA ALA A 219 -12.22 -1.19 13.31
C ALA A 219 -12.93 -0.92 14.65
N THR A 220 -12.20 -1.00 15.77
CA THR A 220 -12.77 -0.72 17.10
C THR A 220 -13.06 0.78 17.32
N ALA A 221 -12.23 1.68 16.79
CA ALA A 221 -12.43 3.12 16.89
C ALA A 221 -13.69 3.58 16.13
N CYS A 222 -14.00 2.96 14.98
CA CYS A 222 -15.26 3.17 14.27
C CYS A 222 -16.48 2.65 15.06
N GLY A 223 -16.37 1.48 15.72
CA GLY A 223 -17.45 0.91 16.54
C GLY A 223 -17.82 1.77 17.75
N GLY A 224 -16.84 2.35 18.44
CA GLY A 224 -17.07 3.25 19.58
C GLY A 224 -17.76 4.56 19.21
N LYS A 225 -17.45 5.13 18.04
CA LYS A 225 -18.14 6.34 17.51
C LYS A 225 -19.59 6.07 17.11
N ALA A 226 -19.88 4.87 16.57
CA ALA A 226 -21.25 4.49 16.21
C ALA A 226 -22.16 4.26 17.43
N ALA A 227 -21.62 3.71 18.53
CA ALA A 227 -22.38 3.49 19.76
C ALA A 227 -22.75 4.80 20.48
N GLY A 228 -21.84 5.78 20.53
CA GLY A 228 -22.08 7.08 21.18
C GLY A 228 -23.11 7.97 20.49
N ALA A 229 -23.37 7.78 19.19
CA ALA A 229 -24.39 8.53 18.44
C ALA A 229 -25.82 8.03 18.70
N SER A 230 -26.00 6.84 19.29
CA SER A 230 -27.33 6.27 19.55
C SER A 230 -27.99 6.76 20.84
N HIS A 231 -27.26 7.48 21.71
CA HIS A 231 -27.78 7.97 23.00
C HIS A 231 -28.16 9.46 23.02
N ALA A 232 -27.99 10.18 21.91
CA ALA A 232 -28.27 11.63 21.83
C ALA A 232 -29.60 11.98 21.13
N ALA A 233 -30.49 11.01 20.92
CA ALA A 233 -31.79 11.22 20.28
C ALA A 233 -32.96 10.72 21.15
N VAL A 234 -32.94 11.02 22.44
CA VAL A 234 -34.15 11.08 23.27
C VAL A 234 -33.95 12.18 24.30
N ARG A 235 -34.37 13.41 23.96
CA ARG A 235 -34.87 14.44 24.88
C ARG A 235 -35.41 15.62 24.08
#